data_AF-A0A1L9RXG0-F1
#
_entry.id   AF-A0A1L9RXG0-F1
#
_cell.length_a   1.000
_cell.length_b   1.000
_cell.length_c   1.000
_cell.angle_alpha   90.00
_cell.angle_beta   90.00
_cell.angle_gamma   90.00
#
_symmetry.space_group_name_H-M   'P 1'
#
loop_
_entity.id
_entity.type
_entity.pdbx_description
1 polymer ?
#
loop_
_entity_poly.entity_id
_entity_poly.type
_entity_poly.pdbx_seq_one_letter_code
_entity_poly.pdbx_strand_id
1 'polypeptide(L)'
;MTSVFLFCTADIPAKTINNFLTTITTAFDNLPIFTLICTPDQEHIDEWGTTPPIAPFTTGFKSTSDRDLRSYTRTRIEELKKTNSEGQLSPNWIAILDERSIHDSTVILQHCLAKSSWAIALQDAEVEYHVPGEADVDETEIWWKWRVKFTDAFQLFMSVDGGHGDCRVMSWYTRPEGYVDGVYDVNIARRIINGEIPE
;
A
#
# COMPACT_ATOMS: atom_id res chain seq x y z
N MET A 1 -14.21 5.08 5.03
CA MET A 1 -12.83 5.60 5.17
C MET A 1 -11.93 4.40 5.22
N THR A 2 -11.21 4.09 4.15
CA THR A 2 -10.42 2.85 4.04
C THR A 2 -9.24 2.86 5.01
N SER A 3 -9.01 1.75 5.72
CA SER A 3 -7.78 1.51 6.50
C SER A 3 -6.93 0.41 5.85
N VAL A 4 -5.61 0.50 6.00
CA VAL A 4 -4.62 -0.39 5.38
C VAL A 4 -3.76 -1.01 6.46
N PHE A 5 -3.58 -2.33 6.44
CA PHE A 5 -2.64 -2.97 7.36
C PHE A 5 -1.21 -2.54 7.09
N LEU A 6 -0.53 -2.15 8.16
CA LEU A 6 0.89 -1.79 8.18
C LEU A 6 1.66 -2.88 8.91
N PHE A 7 2.58 -3.51 8.20
CA PHE A 7 3.46 -4.55 8.71
C PHE A 7 4.89 -4.03 8.84
N CYS A 8 5.64 -4.58 9.80
CA CYS A 8 7.08 -4.40 9.90
C CYS A 8 7.76 -5.73 9.56
N THR A 9 8.49 -5.82 8.45
CA THR A 9 9.24 -7.05 8.08
C THR A 9 10.66 -7.07 8.60
N ALA A 10 11.05 -6.01 9.33
CA ALA A 10 12.28 -5.90 10.10
C ALA A 10 12.01 -5.25 11.46
N ASP A 11 13.01 -5.24 12.34
CA ASP A 11 12.89 -4.57 13.65
C ASP A 11 12.98 -3.06 13.49
N ILE A 12 11.85 -2.43 13.16
CA ILE A 12 11.75 -0.99 12.91
C ILE A 12 11.64 -0.23 14.25
N PRO A 13 12.50 0.77 14.50
CA PRO A 13 12.37 1.60 15.69
C PRO A 13 11.02 2.30 15.76
N ALA A 14 10.39 2.33 16.93
CA ALA A 14 9.11 3.02 17.15
C ALA A 14 9.14 4.48 16.68
N LYS A 15 10.30 5.17 16.78
CA LYS A 15 10.49 6.53 16.25
C LYS A 15 10.23 6.61 14.74
N THR A 16 10.69 5.64 13.96
CA THR A 16 10.50 5.61 12.50
C THR A 16 9.04 5.35 12.16
N ILE A 17 8.39 4.43 12.86
CA ILE A 17 6.96 4.12 12.66
C ILE A 17 6.11 5.33 13.04
N ASN A 18 6.37 5.95 14.19
CA ASN A 18 5.71 7.18 14.62
C ASN A 18 5.91 8.30 13.61
N ASN A 19 7.11 8.47 13.06
CA ASN A 19 7.37 9.45 12.00
C ASN A 19 6.48 9.19 10.77
N PHE A 20 6.38 7.94 10.32
CA PHE A 20 5.51 7.57 9.20
C PHE A 20 4.03 7.84 9.50
N LEU A 21 3.52 7.31 10.61
CA LEU A 21 2.12 7.48 11.01
C LEU A 21 1.76 8.96 11.17
N THR A 22 2.58 9.75 11.87
CA THR A 22 2.36 11.20 12.04
C THR A 22 2.40 11.95 10.70
N THR A 23 3.33 11.60 9.81
CA THR A 23 3.44 12.22 8.47
C THR A 23 2.14 12.01 7.68
N ILE A 24 1.63 10.78 7.64
CA ILE A 24 0.41 10.45 6.91
C ILE A 24 -0.83 11.06 7.56
N THR A 25 -0.98 10.91 8.88
CA THR A 25 -2.11 11.48 9.62
C THR A 25 -2.18 12.99 9.41
N THR A 26 -1.05 13.69 9.39
CA THR A 26 -0.99 15.13 9.10
C THR A 26 -1.38 15.46 7.66
N ALA A 27 -0.99 14.62 6.70
CA ALA A 27 -1.34 14.78 5.29
C ALA A 27 -2.84 14.53 5.02
N PHE A 28 -3.53 13.80 5.91
CA PHE A 28 -4.93 13.41 5.77
C PHE A 28 -5.82 13.98 6.87
N ASP A 29 -5.82 15.30 7.05
CA ASP A 29 -6.72 16.02 7.97
C ASP A 29 -6.78 15.44 9.41
N ASN A 30 -5.65 14.89 9.88
CA ASN A 30 -5.50 14.21 11.18
C ASN A 30 -6.28 12.90 11.34
N LEU A 31 -6.59 12.21 10.24
CA LEU A 31 -7.20 10.89 10.25
C LEU A 31 -6.15 9.79 10.00
N PRO A 32 -6.06 8.74 10.84
CA PRO A 32 -5.17 7.63 10.59
C PRO A 32 -5.73 6.70 9.48
N ILE A 33 -4.85 6.25 8.60
CA ILE A 33 -5.17 5.35 7.48
C ILE A 33 -4.51 3.98 7.67
N PHE A 34 -3.41 3.91 8.42
CA PHE A 34 -2.63 2.69 8.58
C PHE A 34 -2.89 2.07 9.94
N THR A 35 -3.32 0.82 9.95
CA THR A 35 -3.47 0.01 11.16
C THR A 35 -2.22 -0.87 11.33
N LEU A 36 -1.43 -0.59 12.37
CA LEU A 36 -0.22 -1.34 12.69
C LEU A 36 -0.56 -2.72 13.25
N ILE A 37 -0.02 -3.76 12.63
CA ILE A 37 -0.09 -5.13 13.13
C ILE A 37 1.31 -5.54 13.60
N CYS A 38 1.45 -5.71 14.91
CA CYS A 38 2.73 -6.00 15.55
C CYS A 38 3.08 -7.49 15.41
N THR A 39 2.11 -8.38 15.63
CA THR A 39 2.28 -9.83 15.59
C THR A 39 1.06 -10.53 14.96
N PRO A 40 1.22 -11.75 14.41
CA PRO A 40 0.11 -12.49 13.79
C PRO A 40 -1.03 -12.86 14.75
N ASP A 41 -0.74 -12.98 16.05
CA ASP A 41 -1.67 -13.36 17.11
C ASP A 41 -2.31 -12.15 17.81
N GLN A 42 -2.09 -10.94 17.31
CA GLN A 42 -2.64 -9.71 17.88
C GLN A 42 -4.18 -9.75 17.92
N GLU A 43 -4.74 -9.85 19.12
CA GLU A 43 -6.19 -9.95 19.34
C GLU A 43 -6.92 -8.65 18.99
N HIS A 44 -6.39 -7.51 19.44
CA HIS A 44 -6.99 -6.19 19.25
C HIS A 44 -6.37 -5.47 18.04
N ILE A 45 -7.21 -5.04 17.12
CA ILE A 45 -6.80 -4.34 15.90
C ILE A 45 -7.48 -2.97 15.90
N ASP A 46 -6.72 -1.91 15.61
CA ASP A 46 -7.27 -0.56 15.49
C ASP A 46 -8.11 -0.48 14.21
N GLU A 47 -9.44 -0.59 14.35
CA GLU A 47 -10.40 -0.60 13.23
C GLU A 47 -10.33 0.63 12.32
N TRP A 48 -9.84 1.75 12.87
CA TRP A 48 -9.81 3.07 12.24
C TRP A 48 -8.40 3.61 12.04
N GLY A 49 -7.38 2.74 12.09
CA GLY A 49 -5.99 3.14 11.98
C GLY A 49 -5.33 3.41 13.34
N THR A 50 -4.03 3.17 13.40
CA THR A 50 -3.23 3.31 14.62
C THR A 50 -2.84 4.76 14.84
N THR A 51 -3.17 5.29 16.02
CA THR A 51 -2.82 6.66 16.40
C THR A 51 -1.43 6.71 17.05
N PRO A 52 -0.46 7.48 16.53
CA PRO A 52 0.82 7.67 17.20
C PRO A 52 0.66 8.53 18.48
N PRO A 53 1.50 8.36 19.52
CA PRO A 53 2.71 7.53 19.52
C PRO A 53 2.45 6.06 19.88
N ILE A 54 3.15 5.16 19.20
CA ILE A 54 3.23 3.75 19.56
C ILE A 54 4.41 3.48 20.51
N ALA A 55 4.29 2.42 21.31
CA ALA A 55 5.37 1.88 22.12
C ALA A 55 6.36 1.04 21.28
N PRO A 56 7.62 0.87 21.71
CA PRO A 56 8.53 -0.11 21.12
C PRO A 56 7.98 -1.53 21.22
N PHE A 57 8.13 -2.31 20.15
CA PHE A 57 7.74 -3.72 20.08
C PHE A 57 8.74 -4.50 19.21
N THR A 58 8.66 -5.83 19.24
CA THR A 58 9.36 -6.72 18.29
C THR A 58 8.34 -7.25 17.31
N THR A 59 8.63 -7.16 16.01
CA THR A 59 7.68 -7.61 14.98
C THR A 59 7.59 -9.13 14.94
N GLY A 60 6.38 -9.65 14.81
CA GLY A 60 6.12 -11.06 14.50
C GLY A 60 6.20 -11.39 13.01
N PHE A 61 6.40 -10.39 12.13
CA PHE A 61 6.44 -10.54 10.67
C PHE A 61 7.85 -10.44 10.09
N LYS A 62 8.88 -10.66 10.92
CA LYS A 62 10.28 -10.56 10.50
C LYS A 62 10.55 -11.49 9.32
N SER A 63 11.03 -10.91 8.22
CA SER A 63 11.32 -11.62 6.96
C SER A 63 10.13 -12.39 6.35
N THR A 64 8.89 -12.08 6.74
CA THR A 64 7.68 -12.63 6.11
C THR A 64 7.58 -12.19 4.66
N SER A 65 7.19 -13.11 3.76
CA SER A 65 7.09 -12.84 2.33
C SER A 65 5.87 -11.96 2.00
N ASP A 66 5.91 -11.24 0.88
CA ASP A 66 4.78 -10.45 0.38
C ASP A 66 3.52 -11.32 0.25
N ARG A 67 3.65 -12.55 -0.27
CA ARG A 67 2.56 -13.51 -0.41
C ARG A 67 1.91 -13.85 0.92
N ASP A 68 2.71 -14.12 1.94
CA ASP A 68 2.21 -14.49 3.27
C ASP A 68 1.52 -13.31 3.96
N LEU A 69 2.03 -12.09 3.79
CA LEU A 69 1.39 -10.87 4.32
C LEU A 69 0.03 -10.61 3.65
N ARG A 70 -0.07 -10.80 2.33
CA ARG A 70 -1.33 -10.69 1.59
C ARG A 70 -2.33 -11.74 2.04
N SER A 71 -1.88 -12.99 2.20
CA SER A 71 -2.71 -14.08 2.72
C SER A 71 -3.20 -13.78 4.14
N TYR A 72 -2.31 -13.38 5.03
CA TYR A 72 -2.64 -12.98 6.40
C TYR A 72 -3.70 -11.86 6.40
N THR A 73 -3.50 -10.83 5.59
CA THR A 73 -4.42 -9.68 5.49
C THR A 73 -5.84 -10.13 5.16
N ARG A 74 -6.01 -10.99 4.14
CA ARG A 74 -7.32 -11.51 3.75
C ARG A 74 -7.95 -12.37 4.84
N THR A 75 -7.21 -13.36 5.33
CA THR A 75 -7.70 -14.27 6.37
C THR A 75 -8.10 -13.48 7.62
N ARG A 76 -7.28 -12.51 8.04
CA ARG A 76 -7.57 -11.72 9.24
C ARG A 76 -8.78 -10.82 9.06
N ILE A 77 -8.94 -10.16 7.91
CA ILE A 77 -10.13 -9.36 7.62
C ILE A 77 -11.38 -10.24 7.57
N GLU A 78 -11.31 -11.43 6.98
CA GLU A 78 -12.43 -12.40 6.98
C GLU A 78 -12.80 -12.89 8.38
N GLU A 79 -11.83 -13.08 9.27
CA GLU A 79 -12.09 -13.40 10.68
C GLU A 79 -12.79 -12.24 11.39
N LEU A 80 -12.30 -11.02 11.24
CA LEU A 80 -12.88 -9.82 11.87
C LEU A 80 -14.30 -9.55 11.37
N LYS A 81 -14.60 -9.84 10.09
CA LYS A 81 -15.97 -9.78 9.55
C LYS A 81 -16.95 -10.68 10.28
N LYS A 82 -16.51 -11.83 10.80
CA LYS A 82 -17.38 -12.74 11.57
C LYS A 82 -17.82 -12.14 12.90
N THR A 83 -17.06 -11.19 13.43
CA THR A 83 -17.34 -10.48 14.68
C THR A 83 -17.81 -9.03 14.48
N ASN A 84 -17.95 -8.58 13.22
CA ASN A 84 -18.22 -7.18 12.85
C ASN A 84 -17.17 -6.19 13.42
N SER A 85 -15.90 -6.60 13.44
CA SER A 85 -14.76 -5.83 13.97
C SER A 85 -13.73 -5.49 12.89
N GLU A 86 -14.09 -5.64 11.61
CA GLU A 86 -13.21 -5.35 10.48
C GLU A 86 -13.07 -3.86 10.18
N GLY A 87 -13.99 -3.04 10.71
CA GLY A 87 -14.04 -1.61 10.46
C GLY A 87 -14.09 -1.28 8.97
N GLN A 88 -13.01 -0.69 8.47
CA GLN A 88 -12.86 -0.32 7.06
C GLN A 88 -11.56 -0.85 6.44
N LEU A 89 -11.04 -1.94 6.98
CA LEU A 89 -9.82 -2.56 6.48
C LEU A 89 -9.98 -3.03 5.04
N SER A 90 -9.07 -2.62 4.16
CA SER A 90 -9.04 -3.05 2.77
C SER A 90 -8.25 -4.34 2.60
N PRO A 91 -8.83 -5.40 2.03
CA PRO A 91 -8.10 -6.60 1.67
C PRO A 91 -7.19 -6.42 0.44
N ASN A 92 -7.33 -5.30 -0.28
CA ASN A 92 -6.63 -5.04 -1.53
C ASN A 92 -5.37 -4.19 -1.34
N TRP A 93 -5.12 -3.70 -0.13
CA TRP A 93 -3.96 -2.88 0.19
C TRP A 93 -3.18 -3.46 1.36
N ILE A 94 -1.85 -3.44 1.25
CA ILE A 94 -0.97 -3.61 2.40
C ILE A 94 0.16 -2.57 2.35
N ALA A 95 0.65 -2.20 3.52
CA ALA A 95 1.81 -1.35 3.71
C ALA A 95 2.89 -2.11 4.49
N ILE A 96 4.16 -1.91 4.12
CA ILE A 96 5.28 -2.62 4.70
C ILE A 96 6.42 -1.65 5.00
N LEU A 97 6.91 -1.71 6.23
CA LEU A 97 8.17 -1.11 6.65
C LEU A 97 9.23 -2.21 6.75
N ASP A 98 10.33 -2.05 6.03
CA ASP A 98 11.45 -2.98 6.02
C ASP A 98 12.75 -2.28 6.46
N GLU A 99 13.88 -2.98 6.42
CA GLU A 99 15.17 -2.42 6.87
C GLU A 99 15.49 -1.07 6.20
N ARG A 100 15.17 -0.95 4.90
CA ARG A 100 15.41 0.24 4.12
C ARG A 100 14.51 1.41 4.53
N SER A 101 13.34 1.16 5.12
CA SER A 101 12.46 2.19 5.67
C SER A 101 13.13 3.07 6.73
N ILE A 102 14.08 2.51 7.49
CA ILE A 102 14.80 3.22 8.54
C ILE A 102 15.73 4.28 7.94
N HIS A 103 16.41 3.93 6.85
CA HIS A 103 17.45 4.76 6.24
C HIS A 103 16.86 5.77 5.24
N ASP A 104 15.90 5.32 4.43
CA ASP A 104 15.43 6.11 3.30
C ASP A 104 14.14 6.88 3.59
N SER A 105 13.55 6.68 4.78
CA SER A 105 12.22 7.18 5.16
C SER A 105 11.17 6.81 4.11
N THR A 106 11.15 5.52 3.75
CA THR A 106 10.28 4.97 2.71
C THR A 106 9.35 3.91 3.27
N VAL A 107 8.17 3.77 2.70
CA VAL A 107 7.24 2.66 2.91
C VAL A 107 7.03 1.93 1.59
N ILE A 108 6.81 0.63 1.66
CA ILE A 108 6.31 -0.13 0.52
C ILE A 108 4.79 -0.16 0.60
N LEU A 109 4.12 0.26 -0.46
CA LEU A 109 2.68 0.08 -0.64
C LEU A 109 2.45 -0.99 -1.71
N GLN A 110 1.49 -1.87 -1.47
CA GLN A 110 1.04 -2.85 -2.45
C GLN A 110 -0.45 -2.77 -2.65
N HIS A 111 -0.88 -2.85 -3.91
CA HIS A 111 -2.28 -2.81 -4.31
C HIS A 111 -2.63 -4.02 -5.17
N CYS A 112 -3.80 -4.60 -4.91
CA CYS A 112 -4.35 -5.74 -5.60
C CYS A 112 -5.52 -5.32 -6.49
N LEU A 113 -5.57 -5.86 -7.70
CA LEU A 113 -6.77 -5.85 -8.53
C LEU A 113 -7.04 -7.26 -9.08
N ALA A 114 -8.31 -7.66 -9.14
CA ALA A 114 -8.69 -8.88 -9.83
C ALA A 114 -8.37 -8.77 -11.32
N LYS A 115 -7.82 -9.83 -11.93
CA LYS A 115 -7.53 -9.88 -13.37
C LYS A 115 -8.76 -9.66 -14.23
N SER A 116 -9.92 -10.14 -13.79
CA SER A 116 -11.19 -9.93 -14.47
C SER A 116 -11.56 -8.44 -14.49
N SER A 117 -11.44 -7.74 -13.36
CA SER A 117 -11.64 -6.30 -13.28
C SER A 117 -10.64 -5.53 -14.15
N TRP A 118 -9.38 -5.96 -14.16
CA TRP A 118 -8.35 -5.37 -15.04
C TRP A 118 -8.69 -5.55 -16.53
N ALA A 119 -9.10 -6.76 -16.93
CA ALA A 119 -9.48 -7.05 -18.30
C ALA A 119 -10.67 -6.19 -18.76
N ILE A 120 -11.67 -5.99 -17.89
CA ILE A 120 -12.81 -5.10 -18.15
C ILE A 120 -12.32 -3.66 -18.32
N ALA A 121 -11.48 -3.16 -17.41
CA ALA A 121 -10.97 -1.78 -17.48
C ALA A 121 -10.18 -1.50 -18.76
N LEU A 122 -9.40 -2.48 -19.25
CA LEU A 122 -8.67 -2.37 -20.52
C LEU A 122 -9.60 -2.44 -21.73
N GLN A 123 -10.60 -3.34 -21.70
CA GLN A 123 -11.60 -3.44 -22.75
C GLN A 123 -12.39 -2.14 -22.91
N ASP A 124 -12.85 -1.58 -21.79
CA ASP A 124 -13.59 -0.30 -21.75
C ASP A 124 -12.73 0.87 -22.25
N ALA A 125 -11.42 0.80 -22.05
CA ALA A 125 -10.46 1.78 -22.55
C ALA A 125 -10.01 1.53 -24.01
N GLU A 126 -10.48 0.46 -24.65
CA GLU A 126 -10.03 0.01 -25.98
C GLU A 126 -8.51 -0.23 -26.08
N VAL A 127 -7.89 -0.68 -24.98
CA VAL A 127 -6.45 -0.93 -24.88
C VAL A 127 -6.17 -2.43 -24.91
N GLU A 128 -5.07 -2.84 -25.56
CA GLU A 128 -4.61 -4.22 -25.55
C GLU A 128 -4.31 -4.70 -24.12
N TYR A 129 -4.60 -5.97 -23.85
CA TYR A 129 -4.30 -6.57 -22.55
C TYR A 129 -2.80 -6.57 -22.28
N HIS A 130 -2.39 -5.73 -21.34
CA HIS A 130 -1.06 -5.71 -20.77
C HIS A 130 -1.15 -5.36 -19.29
N VAL A 131 -0.21 -5.84 -18.49
CA VAL A 131 -0.05 -5.46 -17.09
C VAL A 131 1.18 -4.57 -17.00
N PRO A 132 1.04 -3.29 -16.60
CA PRO A 132 2.16 -2.36 -16.62
C PRO A 132 3.05 -2.52 -15.37
N GLY A 133 4.33 -2.19 -15.54
CA GLY A 133 5.37 -2.27 -14.51
C GLY A 133 5.73 -3.67 -14.03
N GLU A 134 6.54 -3.72 -12.97
CA GLU A 134 6.86 -4.96 -12.26
C GLU A 134 5.71 -5.31 -11.30
N ALA A 135 4.78 -6.12 -11.79
CA ALA A 135 3.67 -6.66 -11.01
C ALA A 135 3.86 -8.15 -10.73
N ASP A 136 3.41 -8.58 -9.55
CA ASP A 136 3.26 -9.99 -9.21
C ASP A 136 1.88 -10.47 -9.65
N VAL A 137 1.85 -11.39 -10.61
CA VAL A 137 0.64 -11.82 -11.30
C VAL A 137 0.37 -13.29 -10.96
N ASP A 138 -0.69 -13.54 -10.18
CA ASP A 138 -1.11 -14.90 -9.83
C ASP A 138 -2.22 -15.40 -10.78
N GLU A 139 -2.97 -16.45 -10.43
CA GLU A 139 -4.03 -16.98 -11.29
C GLU A 139 -5.21 -16.00 -11.48
N THR A 140 -5.56 -15.24 -10.44
CA THR A 140 -6.81 -14.46 -10.36
C THR A 140 -6.60 -12.97 -10.16
N GLU A 141 -5.42 -12.55 -9.75
CA GLU A 141 -5.12 -11.22 -9.22
C GLU A 141 -3.79 -10.69 -9.77
N ILE A 142 -3.65 -9.37 -9.68
CA ILE A 142 -2.46 -8.62 -10.04
C ILE A 142 -2.10 -7.75 -8.85
N TRP A 143 -0.86 -7.85 -8.41
CA TRP A 143 -0.31 -7.07 -7.31
C TRP A 143 0.80 -6.14 -7.81
N TRP A 144 0.58 -4.84 -7.65
CA TRP A 144 1.60 -3.83 -7.89
C TRP A 144 2.26 -3.42 -6.58
N LYS A 145 3.53 -3.04 -6.67
CA LYS A 145 4.38 -2.72 -5.52
C LYS A 145 5.16 -1.44 -5.78
N TRP A 146 5.07 -0.50 -4.85
CA TRP A 146 5.80 0.75 -4.89
C TRP A 146 6.52 0.98 -3.58
N ARG A 147 7.83 1.20 -3.63
CA ARG A 147 8.54 1.86 -2.53
C ARG A 147 8.45 3.35 -2.76
N VAL A 148 7.90 4.09 -1.81
CA VAL A 148 7.75 5.56 -1.89
C VAL A 148 8.24 6.21 -0.61
N LYS A 149 8.55 7.50 -0.66
CA LYS A 149 8.85 8.28 0.55
C LYS A 149 7.60 8.36 1.43
N PHE A 150 7.79 8.48 2.74
CA PHE A 150 6.69 8.66 3.70
C PHE A 150 5.80 9.85 3.33
N THR A 151 6.37 10.93 2.81
CA THR A 151 5.64 12.13 2.37
C THR A 151 4.74 11.89 1.18
N ASP A 152 5.05 10.88 0.35
CA ASP A 152 4.39 10.67 -0.94
C ASP A 152 3.39 9.51 -0.89
N ALA A 153 3.47 8.68 0.16
CA ALA A 153 2.63 7.50 0.32
C ALA A 153 1.13 7.81 0.35
N PHE A 154 0.71 8.92 0.98
CA PHE A 154 -0.68 9.33 0.96
C PHE A 154 -1.15 9.71 -0.45
N GLN A 155 -0.35 10.46 -1.20
CA GLN A 155 -0.68 10.86 -2.57
C GLN A 155 -0.79 9.63 -3.50
N LEU A 156 0.15 8.67 -3.39
CA LEU A 156 0.06 7.41 -4.14
C LEU A 156 -1.24 6.68 -3.82
N PHE A 157 -1.52 6.48 -2.52
CA PHE A 157 -2.73 5.79 -2.06
C PHE A 157 -4.00 6.43 -2.63
N MET A 158 -4.16 7.75 -2.46
CA MET A 158 -5.34 8.46 -2.97
C MET A 158 -5.49 8.38 -4.48
N SER A 159 -4.38 8.43 -5.22
CA SER A 159 -4.42 8.39 -6.68
C SER A 159 -4.82 7.02 -7.19
N VAL A 160 -4.26 5.95 -6.62
CA VAL A 160 -4.53 4.57 -7.05
C VAL A 160 -5.90 4.10 -6.55
N ASP A 161 -6.23 4.35 -5.29
CA ASP A 161 -7.51 3.94 -4.69
C ASP A 161 -8.69 4.72 -5.30
N GLY A 162 -8.55 6.04 -5.43
CA GLY A 162 -9.53 6.91 -6.08
C GLY A 162 -9.64 6.70 -7.59
N GLY A 163 -8.61 6.11 -8.22
CA GLY A 163 -8.64 5.69 -9.62
C GLY A 163 -9.56 4.50 -9.87
N HIS A 164 -10.01 3.78 -8.83
CA HIS A 164 -10.94 2.65 -8.92
C HIS A 164 -10.58 1.59 -9.99
N GLY A 165 -9.28 1.36 -10.22
CA GLY A 165 -8.82 0.43 -11.24
C GLY A 165 -8.75 1.01 -12.66
N ASP A 166 -8.75 2.34 -12.82
CA ASP A 166 -8.44 3.00 -14.10
C ASP A 166 -7.06 2.55 -14.58
N CYS A 167 -7.03 1.93 -15.75
CA CYS A 167 -5.82 1.37 -16.31
C CYS A 167 -4.76 2.43 -16.63
N ARG A 168 -5.16 3.66 -16.93
CA ARG A 168 -4.24 4.78 -17.19
C ARG A 168 -3.54 5.21 -15.91
N VAL A 169 -4.27 5.30 -14.80
CA VAL A 169 -3.68 5.60 -13.49
C VAL A 169 -2.61 4.56 -13.16
N MET A 170 -2.95 3.27 -13.31
CA MET A 170 -1.99 2.20 -13.07
C MET A 170 -0.78 2.29 -14.00
N SER A 171 -0.97 2.58 -15.29
CA SER A 171 0.13 2.74 -16.25
C SER A 171 1.05 3.92 -15.90
N TRP A 172 0.51 5.05 -15.44
CA TRP A 172 1.34 6.19 -15.02
C TRP A 172 2.16 5.88 -13.78
N TYR A 173 1.55 5.22 -12.79
CA TYR A 173 2.17 4.95 -11.50
C TYR A 173 3.17 3.80 -11.52
N THR A 174 3.28 3.06 -12.62
CA THR A 174 4.15 1.88 -12.75
C THR A 174 5.29 2.09 -13.73
N ARG A 175 5.48 3.34 -14.19
CA ARG A 175 6.51 3.69 -15.15
C ARG A 175 7.92 3.49 -14.59
N PRO A 176 8.82 2.87 -15.36
CA PRO A 176 10.19 2.63 -14.91
C PRO A 176 10.95 3.93 -14.67
N GLU A 177 10.66 5.01 -15.40
CA GLU A 177 11.31 6.32 -15.23
C GLU A 177 11.01 6.98 -13.89
N GLY A 178 9.97 6.53 -13.18
CA GLY A 178 9.66 6.99 -11.83
C GLY A 178 10.59 6.43 -10.76
N TYR A 179 11.38 5.39 -11.05
CA TYR A 179 12.24 4.78 -10.04
C TYR A 179 13.63 5.41 -10.05
N VAL A 180 13.99 6.04 -8.92
CA VAL A 180 15.35 6.51 -8.62
C VAL A 180 15.86 5.73 -7.43
N ASP A 181 16.94 4.97 -7.62
CA ASP A 181 17.50 4.05 -6.61
C ASP A 181 16.45 3.07 -6.05
N GLY A 182 15.46 2.66 -6.86
CA GLY A 182 14.38 1.77 -6.42
C GLY A 182 13.34 2.41 -5.50
N VAL A 183 13.29 3.75 -5.41
CA VAL A 183 12.19 4.51 -4.82
C VAL A 183 11.43 5.21 -5.94
N TYR A 184 10.11 5.05 -5.95
CA TYR A 184 9.23 5.65 -6.93
C TYR A 184 8.93 7.11 -6.57
N ASP A 185 9.22 8.04 -7.48
CA ASP A 185 8.82 9.44 -7.41
C ASP A 185 7.38 9.61 -7.91
N VAL A 186 6.48 9.80 -6.96
CA VAL A 186 5.04 10.00 -7.19
C VAL A 186 4.75 11.22 -8.08
N ASN A 187 5.67 12.18 -8.21
CA ASN A 187 5.50 13.31 -9.12
C ASN A 187 5.58 12.93 -10.60
N ILE A 188 6.14 11.77 -10.97
CA ILE A 188 6.17 11.34 -12.37
C ILE A 188 4.77 11.22 -12.95
N ALA A 189 3.83 10.62 -12.22
CA ALA A 189 2.44 10.52 -12.68
C ALA A 189 1.82 11.91 -12.93
N ARG A 190 2.06 12.87 -12.04
CA ARG A 190 1.61 14.26 -12.22
C ARG A 190 2.22 14.92 -13.45
N ARG A 191 3.51 14.69 -13.69
CA ARG A 191 4.23 15.25 -14.85
C ARG A 191 3.71 14.69 -16.16
N ILE A 192 3.30 13.42 -16.20
CA ILE A 192 2.64 12.82 -17.37
C ILE A 192 1.28 13.47 -17.61
N ILE A 193 0.45 13.58 -16.57
CA ILE A 193 -0.87 14.23 -16.65
C ILE A 193 -0.76 15.67 -17.18
N ASN A 194 0.31 16.37 -16.81
CA ASN A 194 0.59 17.73 -17.27
C ASN A 194 1.21 17.80 -18.68
N GLY A 195 1.48 16.67 -19.34
CA GLY A 195 2.15 16.61 -20.65
C GLY A 195 3.65 16.94 -20.62
N GLU A 196 4.28 16.97 -19.45
CA GLU A 196 5.72 17.19 -19.30
C GLU A 196 6.55 15.94 -19.64
N ILE A 197 5.90 14.77 -19.59
CA ILE A 197 6.45 13.47 -20.00
C ILE A 197 5.45 12.87 -21.00
N PRO A 198 5.90 12.39 -22.18
CA PRO A 198 5.01 11.75 -23.15
C PRO A 198 4.28 10.56 -22.54
N GLU A 199 3.01 10.39 -22.87
CA GLU A 199 2.22 9.19 -22.54
C GLU A 199 2.84 7.92 -23.13
#